data_AF-S9PT49-F1
#
_entry.id   AF-S9PT49-F1
#
_cell.length_a   1.000
_cell.length_b   1.000
_cell.length_c   1.000
_cell.angle_alpha   90.00
_cell.angle_beta   90.00
_cell.angle_gamma   90.00
#
_symmetry.space_group_name_H-M   'P 1'
#
loop_
_entity.id
_entity.type
_entity.pdbx_description
1 polymer ?
#
loop_
_entity_poly.entity_id
_entity_poly.type
_entity_poly.pdbx_seq_one_letter_code
_entity_poly.pdbx_strand_id
1 'polypeptide(L)'
;MFRKKKVDSVPKLYNLGNSLKDLGLQITADRRLRKLFSADELYEFSITKDKAYNEHYYQAVLEQIYNWTLTVCMLEAIPMSTDVYKTDEPYVLFYTTKNWKENKKGMVIIIQPFSYPLIWSNRNIREHDLGDATFVNTVSKCVDNGYAVAIFTPSALLWDADKKVPRTISSFTSTGKHITKKNYIPSIKSPEDYVTKGIDYILSECQASKIYYIGAEYGSQLLNTYLDTNWERLSSRTAFVILLQNITSMFELSNKSFIEFLLKVCIFI
;
A
#
# COMPACT_ATOMS: atom_id res chain seq x y z
N MET A 1 -30.13 -22.94 -33.33
CA MET A 1 -30.34 -21.64 -32.64
C MET A 1 -29.05 -21.25 -31.92
N PHE A 2 -28.29 -20.31 -32.47
CA PHE A 2 -27.10 -19.79 -31.80
C PHE A 2 -27.53 -18.88 -30.64
N ARG A 3 -27.13 -19.23 -29.42
CA ARG A 3 -27.30 -18.37 -28.23
C ARG A 3 -26.57 -17.05 -28.52
N LYS A 4 -27.30 -15.95 -28.69
CA LYS A 4 -26.70 -14.61 -28.77
C LYS A 4 -25.82 -14.43 -27.53
N LYS A 5 -24.51 -14.23 -27.74
CA LYS A 5 -23.56 -13.84 -26.70
C LYS A 5 -24.16 -12.59 -26.03
N LYS A 6 -24.35 -12.62 -24.70
CA LYS A 6 -24.76 -11.42 -23.94
C LYS A 6 -23.75 -10.34 -24.31
N VAL A 7 -24.24 -9.25 -24.90
CA VAL A 7 -23.43 -8.04 -25.11
C VAL A 7 -23.06 -7.57 -23.71
N ASP A 8 -21.77 -7.45 -23.42
CA ASP A 8 -21.30 -6.92 -22.15
C ASP A 8 -21.96 -5.56 -21.95
N SER A 9 -22.83 -5.47 -20.94
CA SER A 9 -23.53 -4.24 -20.63
C SER A 9 -22.49 -3.18 -20.28
N VAL A 10 -22.53 -2.04 -20.96
CA VAL A 10 -21.71 -0.86 -20.65
C VAL A 10 -21.76 -0.65 -19.13
N PRO A 11 -20.61 -0.56 -18.43
CA PRO A 11 -20.60 -0.33 -17.00
C PRO A 11 -21.43 0.90 -16.65
N LYS A 12 -22.36 0.77 -15.70
CA LYS A 12 -23.09 1.94 -15.19
C LYS A 12 -22.07 2.87 -14.54
N LEU A 13 -21.93 4.08 -15.08
CA LEU A 13 -21.16 5.14 -14.45
C LEU A 13 -21.95 5.65 -13.24
N TYR A 14 -21.46 5.33 -12.05
CA TYR A 14 -22.00 5.87 -10.79
C TYR A 14 -21.29 7.19 -10.49
N ASN A 15 -22.06 8.28 -10.44
CA ASN A 15 -21.52 9.56 -9.99
C ASN A 15 -21.56 9.59 -8.46
N LEU A 16 -20.41 9.41 -7.83
CA LEU A 16 -20.25 9.31 -6.38
C LEU A 16 -19.64 10.56 -5.74
N GLY A 17 -19.36 11.59 -6.55
CA GLY A 17 -18.64 12.79 -6.12
C GLY A 17 -17.14 12.55 -5.88
N ASN A 18 -16.48 13.52 -5.26
CA ASN A 18 -15.01 13.57 -5.14
C ASN A 18 -14.50 13.68 -3.69
N SER A 19 -15.40 13.65 -2.70
CA SER A 19 -15.06 13.80 -1.28
C SER A 19 -15.84 12.84 -0.39
N LEU A 20 -15.38 12.63 0.86
CA LEU A 20 -16.16 11.89 1.86
C LEU A 20 -17.54 12.50 2.07
N LYS A 21 -17.66 13.83 2.01
CA LYS A 21 -18.95 14.53 2.18
C LYS A 21 -19.93 14.16 1.06
N ASP A 22 -19.45 14.07 -0.18
CA ASP A 22 -20.29 13.65 -1.32
C ASP A 22 -20.75 12.19 -1.17
N LEU A 23 -19.91 11.36 -0.53
CA LEU A 23 -20.24 9.99 -0.16
C LEU A 23 -21.16 9.91 1.07
N GLY A 24 -21.50 11.03 1.73
CA GLY A 24 -22.30 11.04 2.95
C GLY A 24 -21.53 10.56 4.20
N LEU A 25 -20.21 10.69 4.19
CA LEU A 25 -19.30 10.23 5.23
C LEU A 25 -18.41 11.36 5.78
N GLN A 26 -17.80 11.11 6.93
CA GLN A 26 -16.79 11.96 7.56
C GLN A 26 -15.80 11.13 8.38
N ILE A 27 -14.59 11.66 8.56
CA ILE A 27 -13.64 11.16 9.55
C ILE A 27 -13.75 12.06 10.78
N THR A 28 -14.15 11.50 11.91
CA THR A 28 -14.35 12.22 13.18
C THR A 28 -13.03 12.45 13.91
N ALA A 29 -13.05 13.25 14.97
CA ALA A 29 -11.86 13.57 15.77
C ALA A 29 -11.23 12.35 16.46
N ASP A 30 -12.03 11.33 16.79
CA ASP A 30 -11.57 10.01 17.26
C ASP A 30 -11.07 9.10 16.12
N ARG A 31 -10.86 9.67 14.93
CA ARG A 31 -10.33 9.02 13.72
C ARG A 31 -11.16 7.86 13.22
N ARG A 32 -12.48 7.86 13.43
CA ARG A 32 -13.39 6.82 12.91
C ARG A 32 -14.12 7.30 11.66
N LEU A 33 -14.46 6.37 10.76
CA LEU A 33 -15.28 6.65 9.59
C LEU A 33 -16.78 6.56 9.96
N ARG A 34 -17.49 7.68 9.86
CA ARG A 34 -18.88 7.83 10.28
C ARG A 34 -19.76 8.41 9.18
N LYS A 35 -21.08 8.23 9.31
CA LYS A 35 -22.05 8.94 8.46
C LYS A 35 -22.02 10.43 8.76
N LEU A 36 -22.19 11.26 7.72
CA LEU A 36 -22.09 12.72 7.83
C LEU A 36 -23.20 13.32 8.70
N PHE A 37 -24.42 12.80 8.59
CA PHE A 37 -25.60 13.29 9.31
C PHE A 37 -25.96 12.46 10.55
N SER A 38 -25.19 11.42 10.87
CA SER A 38 -25.33 10.57 12.05
C SER A 38 -23.94 10.17 12.55
N ALA A 39 -23.28 11.05 13.31
CA ALA A 39 -21.89 10.85 13.72
C ALA A 39 -21.69 9.61 14.62
N ASP A 40 -22.76 9.13 15.26
CA ASP A 40 -22.74 7.91 16.08
C ASP A 40 -22.83 6.63 15.23
N GLU A 41 -23.27 6.74 13.97
CA GLU A 41 -23.43 5.60 13.06
C GLU A 41 -22.14 5.32 12.27
N LEU A 42 -21.73 4.05 12.24
CA LEU A 42 -20.58 3.58 11.47
C LEU A 42 -20.87 3.55 9.97
N TYR A 43 -19.80 3.55 9.19
CA TYR A 43 -19.81 3.23 7.77
C TYR A 43 -20.43 1.84 7.50
N GLU A 44 -21.26 1.77 6.46
CA GLU A 44 -21.85 0.54 5.95
C GLU A 44 -21.28 0.20 4.57
N PHE A 45 -20.82 -1.04 4.41
CA PHE A 45 -20.25 -1.54 3.15
C PHE A 45 -21.27 -1.77 2.04
N SER A 46 -22.54 -1.96 2.40
CA SER A 46 -23.61 -2.33 1.46
C SER A 46 -24.76 -1.36 1.61
N ILE A 47 -24.78 -0.35 0.73
CA ILE A 47 -25.76 0.74 0.77
C ILE A 47 -26.97 0.42 -0.11
N THR A 48 -26.76 -0.39 -1.15
CA THR A 48 -27.82 -0.82 -2.05
C THR A 48 -27.77 -2.33 -2.28
N LYS A 49 -28.76 -2.88 -3.00
CA LYS A 49 -28.72 -4.29 -3.46
C LYS A 49 -27.81 -4.48 -4.69
N ASP A 50 -27.33 -3.41 -5.31
CA ASP A 50 -26.48 -3.48 -6.49
C ASP A 50 -25.02 -3.68 -6.07
N LYS A 51 -24.49 -4.88 -6.35
CA LYS A 51 -23.11 -5.24 -6.01
C LYS A 51 -22.08 -4.34 -6.71
N ALA A 52 -22.31 -3.98 -7.98
CA ALA A 52 -21.37 -3.15 -8.73
C ALA A 52 -21.33 -1.73 -8.17
N TYR A 53 -22.49 -1.20 -7.77
CA TYR A 53 -22.56 0.08 -7.05
C TYR A 53 -21.75 0.03 -5.75
N ASN A 54 -21.99 -0.96 -4.90
CA ASN A 54 -21.31 -1.06 -3.60
C ASN A 54 -19.79 -1.22 -3.76
N GLU A 55 -19.31 -1.94 -4.78
CA GLU A 55 -17.88 -2.10 -5.03
C GLU A 55 -17.24 -0.80 -5.51
N HIS A 56 -17.90 -0.05 -6.41
CA HIS A 56 -17.44 1.29 -6.81
C HIS A 56 -17.45 2.26 -5.63
N TYR A 57 -18.53 2.28 -4.85
CA TYR A 57 -18.65 3.10 -3.64
C TYR A 57 -17.54 2.80 -2.64
N TYR A 58 -17.26 1.52 -2.39
CA TYR A 58 -16.18 1.13 -1.50
C TYR A 58 -14.82 1.63 -1.99
N GLN A 59 -14.49 1.49 -3.28
CA GLN A 59 -13.22 2.01 -3.82
C GLN A 59 -13.12 3.53 -3.74
N ALA A 60 -14.23 4.26 -3.91
CA ALA A 60 -14.26 5.71 -3.69
C ALA A 60 -13.96 6.07 -2.23
N VAL A 61 -14.51 5.32 -1.26
CA VAL A 61 -14.20 5.49 0.16
C VAL A 61 -12.72 5.23 0.45
N LEU A 62 -12.15 4.15 -0.08
CA LEU A 62 -10.73 3.83 0.09
C LEU A 62 -9.82 4.93 -0.48
N GLU A 63 -10.16 5.50 -1.64
CA GLU A 63 -9.42 6.62 -2.24
C GLU A 63 -9.39 7.84 -1.31
N GLN A 64 -10.49 8.13 -0.61
CA GLN A 64 -10.53 9.23 0.35
C GLN A 64 -9.74 8.94 1.63
N ILE A 65 -9.78 7.71 2.14
CA ILE A 65 -8.97 7.29 3.31
C ILE A 65 -7.47 7.34 2.97
N TYR A 66 -7.10 6.94 1.75
CA TYR A 66 -5.74 7.07 1.23
C TYR A 66 -5.27 8.54 1.24
N ASN A 67 -6.08 9.46 0.69
CA ASN A 67 -5.76 10.89 0.66
C ASN A 67 -5.64 11.49 2.07
N TRP A 68 -6.54 11.10 2.98
CA TRP A 68 -6.47 11.49 4.38
C TRP A 68 -5.19 10.98 5.04
N THR A 69 -4.82 9.72 4.81
CA THR A 69 -3.60 9.09 5.37
C THR A 69 -2.34 9.80 4.89
N LEU A 70 -2.23 10.08 3.58
CA LEU A 70 -1.13 10.87 3.02
C LEU A 70 -0.98 12.22 3.72
N THR A 71 -2.10 12.92 3.89
CA THR A 71 -2.12 14.28 4.46
C THR A 71 -1.75 14.28 5.93
N VAL A 72 -2.39 13.41 6.73
CA VAL A 72 -2.17 13.32 8.19
C VAL A 72 -0.75 12.89 8.51
N CYS A 73 -0.20 11.94 7.75
CA CYS A 73 1.16 11.46 7.93
C CYS A 73 2.22 12.35 7.26
N MET A 74 1.80 13.39 6.51
CA MET A 74 2.68 14.24 5.69
C MET A 74 3.61 13.43 4.77
N LEU A 75 3.09 12.35 4.19
CA LEU A 75 3.85 11.47 3.30
C LEU A 75 3.98 12.06 1.91
N GLU A 76 5.13 11.82 1.29
CA GLU A 76 5.41 12.12 -0.10
C GLU A 76 5.32 10.84 -0.93
N ALA A 77 4.58 10.92 -2.03
CA ALA A 77 4.50 9.84 -3.01
C ALA A 77 5.65 10.00 -4.01
N ILE A 78 6.59 9.06 -4.01
CA ILE A 78 7.77 9.09 -4.85
C ILE A 78 7.54 8.18 -6.07
N PRO A 79 7.59 8.72 -7.30
CA PRO A 79 7.49 7.92 -8.51
C PRO A 79 8.77 7.11 -8.73
N MET A 80 8.59 5.82 -8.99
CA MET A 80 9.64 4.94 -9.47
C MET A 80 9.41 4.72 -10.97
N SER A 81 10.08 5.54 -11.78
CA SER A 81 10.13 5.43 -13.23
C SER A 81 11.48 4.83 -13.66
N THR A 82 11.52 4.23 -14.85
CA THR A 82 12.77 3.87 -15.53
C THR A 82 13.67 5.06 -15.82
N ASP A 83 13.10 6.27 -15.85
CA ASP A 83 13.81 7.49 -16.19
C ASP A 83 13.44 8.57 -15.17
N VAL A 84 14.40 8.96 -14.31
CA VAL A 84 14.20 9.88 -13.16
C VAL A 84 13.68 11.26 -13.62
N TYR A 85 13.76 11.56 -14.91
CA TYR A 85 13.40 12.84 -15.51
C TYR A 85 12.07 12.84 -16.29
N LYS A 86 11.32 11.72 -16.30
CA LYS A 86 10.04 11.64 -17.01
C LYS A 86 8.87 11.33 -16.07
N THR A 87 8.09 12.36 -15.78
CA THR A 87 6.86 12.28 -14.98
C THR A 87 5.63 11.88 -15.79
N ASP A 88 5.75 11.77 -17.11
CA ASP A 88 4.64 11.48 -18.02
C ASP A 88 4.50 9.99 -18.39
N GLU A 89 5.48 9.17 -18.00
CA GLU A 89 5.48 7.73 -18.26
C GLU A 89 4.76 6.96 -17.15
N PRO A 90 4.17 5.79 -17.43
CA PRO A 90 3.62 4.93 -16.38
C PRO A 90 4.67 4.62 -15.31
N TYR A 91 4.35 4.92 -14.05
CA TYR A 91 5.21 4.66 -12.90
C TYR A 91 4.41 4.01 -11.77
N VAL A 92 5.14 3.36 -10.87
CA VAL A 92 4.63 2.95 -9.55
C VAL A 92 5.02 4.00 -8.52
N LEU A 93 4.32 4.01 -7.40
CA LEU A 93 4.61 4.89 -6.27
C LEU A 93 5.10 4.08 -5.07
N PHE A 94 5.98 4.67 -4.28
CA PHE A 94 6.15 4.32 -2.87
C PHE A 94 6.04 5.61 -2.04
N TYR A 95 5.82 5.49 -0.73
CA TYR A 95 5.48 6.63 0.11
C TYR A 95 6.53 6.82 1.18
N THR A 96 6.94 8.07 1.42
CA THR A 96 8.02 8.36 2.37
C THR A 96 7.72 9.56 3.25
N THR A 97 8.32 9.63 4.43
CA THR A 97 8.40 10.89 5.20
C THR A 97 9.38 11.85 4.54
N LYS A 98 9.11 13.16 4.53
CA LYS A 98 9.89 14.18 3.79
C LYS A 98 11.42 14.13 3.99
N ASN A 99 11.88 13.80 5.19
CA ASN A 99 13.29 13.80 5.56
C ASN A 99 13.99 12.45 5.34
N TRP A 100 13.42 11.54 4.55
CA TRP A 100 13.91 10.16 4.47
C TRP A 100 15.34 10.03 3.92
N LYS A 101 15.76 10.95 3.04
CA LYS A 101 17.14 10.95 2.49
C LYS A 101 18.16 11.38 3.54
N GLU A 102 17.88 12.46 4.28
CA GLU A 102 18.82 13.06 5.22
C GLU A 102 18.79 12.42 6.62
N ASN A 103 17.79 11.58 6.92
CA ASN A 103 17.65 10.98 8.24
C ASN A 103 18.77 9.96 8.51
N LYS A 104 19.70 10.33 9.39
CA LYS A 104 20.82 9.46 9.80
C LYS A 104 20.46 8.49 10.92
N LYS A 105 19.44 8.80 11.74
CA LYS A 105 19.09 8.03 12.94
C LYS A 105 18.59 6.64 12.59
N GLY A 106 17.70 6.55 11.62
CA GLY A 106 17.21 5.27 11.14
C GLY A 106 16.01 5.42 10.22
N MET A 107 15.74 4.35 9.46
CA MET A 107 14.62 4.27 8.54
C MET A 107 13.83 2.99 8.77
N VAL A 108 12.51 3.12 8.77
CA VAL A 108 11.57 2.00 8.82
C VAL A 108 11.03 1.76 7.41
N ILE A 109 11.32 0.60 6.85
CA ILE A 109 10.79 0.14 5.56
C ILE A 109 9.62 -0.80 5.82
N ILE A 110 8.45 -0.44 5.30
CA ILE A 110 7.21 -1.17 5.47
C ILE A 110 6.77 -1.72 4.11
N ILE A 111 6.64 -3.04 4.00
CA ILE A 111 6.06 -3.73 2.85
C ILE A 111 4.64 -4.13 3.23
N GLN A 112 3.66 -3.39 2.72
CA GLN A 112 2.25 -3.58 3.07
C GLN A 112 1.70 -4.92 2.48
N PRO A 113 0.58 -5.44 3.00
CA PRO A 113 -0.07 -6.62 2.43
C PRO A 113 -0.70 -6.29 1.06
N PHE A 114 -1.19 -7.30 0.32
CA PHE A 114 -1.77 -7.09 -1.01
C PHE A 114 -3.16 -6.42 -0.94
N SER A 115 -3.16 -5.13 -0.63
CA SER A 115 -4.29 -4.31 -0.17
C SER A 115 -4.34 -2.97 -0.91
N TYR A 116 -5.32 -2.11 -0.64
CA TYR A 116 -5.32 -0.76 -1.26
C TYR A 116 -4.15 0.07 -0.70
N PRO A 117 -3.49 0.93 -1.49
CA PRO A 117 -2.38 1.75 -1.00
C PRO A 117 -2.68 2.47 0.33
N LEU A 118 -1.72 2.38 1.27
CA LEU A 118 -1.78 2.99 2.59
C LEU A 118 -2.90 2.48 3.52
N ILE A 119 -3.51 1.36 3.18
CA ILE A 119 -4.57 0.73 3.95
C ILE A 119 -4.18 -0.71 4.21
N TRP A 120 -3.83 -1.06 5.46
CA TRP A 120 -3.40 -2.43 5.79
C TRP A 120 -4.51 -3.32 6.37
N SER A 121 -5.66 -2.78 6.76
CA SER A 121 -6.75 -3.54 7.39
C SER A 121 -8.11 -2.97 7.01
N ASN A 122 -8.77 -3.63 6.05
CA ASN A 122 -10.12 -3.27 5.61
C ASN A 122 -11.16 -3.46 6.72
N ARG A 123 -10.95 -4.42 7.63
CA ARG A 123 -11.85 -4.67 8.76
C ARG A 123 -11.87 -3.48 9.71
N ASN A 124 -10.70 -2.93 10.03
CA ASN A 124 -10.58 -1.83 10.97
C ASN A 124 -11.21 -0.53 10.44
N ILE A 125 -11.33 -0.36 9.11
CA ILE A 125 -12.03 0.81 8.51
C ILE A 125 -13.46 0.94 9.03
N ARG A 126 -14.13 -0.19 9.26
CA ARG A 126 -15.53 -0.23 9.69
C ARG A 126 -15.68 -0.12 11.20
N GLU A 127 -14.86 -0.86 11.94
CA GLU A 127 -15.15 -1.17 13.34
C GLU A 127 -14.27 -0.37 14.31
N HIS A 128 -13.17 0.23 13.82
CA HIS A 128 -12.09 0.73 14.67
C HIS A 128 -11.56 2.09 14.21
N ASP A 129 -10.51 2.54 14.90
CA ASP A 129 -9.75 3.75 14.58
C ASP A 129 -9.07 3.58 13.21
N LEU A 130 -9.23 4.55 12.32
CA LEU A 130 -8.59 4.55 11.00
C LEU A 130 -7.07 4.58 11.09
N GLY A 131 -6.50 5.13 12.15
CA GLY A 131 -5.07 5.05 12.45
C GLY A 131 -4.55 3.62 12.60
N ASP A 132 -5.41 2.67 13.01
CA ASP A 132 -5.13 1.23 13.06
C ASP A 132 -5.62 0.50 11.79
N ALA A 133 -6.39 1.14 10.92
CA ALA A 133 -6.77 0.61 9.61
C ALA A 133 -5.78 1.00 8.50
N THR A 134 -4.98 2.03 8.77
CA THR A 134 -3.96 2.59 7.89
C THR A 134 -2.61 2.59 8.60
N PHE A 135 -1.68 3.43 8.13
CA PHE A 135 -0.35 3.55 8.71
C PHE A 135 -0.19 4.72 9.68
N VAL A 136 -1.23 5.51 10.03
CA VAL A 136 -0.99 6.76 10.79
C VAL A 136 -0.42 6.50 12.18
N ASN A 137 -0.91 5.49 12.91
CA ASN A 137 -0.38 5.20 14.24
C ASN A 137 1.08 4.73 14.18
N THR A 138 1.42 3.90 13.18
CA THR A 138 2.78 3.41 12.96
C THR A 138 3.72 4.55 12.55
N VAL A 139 3.33 5.34 11.54
CA VAL A 139 4.13 6.46 11.04
C VAL A 139 4.34 7.51 12.12
N SER A 140 3.29 7.90 12.85
CA SER A 140 3.40 8.85 13.97
C SER A 140 4.44 8.38 14.98
N LYS A 141 4.32 7.14 15.47
CA LYS A 141 5.28 6.59 16.44
C LYS A 141 6.70 6.57 15.90
N CYS A 142 6.92 6.21 14.63
CA CYS A 142 8.24 6.22 14.02
C CYS A 142 8.82 7.65 13.96
N VAL A 143 8.03 8.61 13.51
CA VAL A 143 8.43 10.02 13.39
C VAL A 143 8.67 10.65 14.77
N ASP A 144 7.83 10.37 15.77
CA ASP A 144 8.00 10.81 17.16
C ASP A 144 9.30 10.28 17.76
N ASN A 145 9.72 9.08 17.33
CA ASN A 145 11.01 8.50 17.68
C ASN A 145 12.15 8.94 16.75
N GLY A 146 11.93 9.89 15.85
CA GLY A 146 12.92 10.47 14.96
C GLY A 146 13.37 9.57 13.81
N TYR A 147 12.62 8.53 13.48
CA TYR A 147 12.88 7.67 12.34
C TYR A 147 12.17 8.18 11.08
N ALA A 148 12.81 8.01 9.93
CA ALA A 148 12.14 8.13 8.64
C ALA A 148 11.32 6.87 8.35
N VAL A 149 10.29 6.98 7.52
CA VAL A 149 9.46 5.84 7.10
C VAL A 149 9.36 5.79 5.58
N ALA A 150 9.41 4.58 5.04
CA ALA A 150 9.10 4.26 3.66
C ALA A 150 8.05 3.14 3.61
N ILE A 151 7.03 3.28 2.78
CA ILE A 151 5.91 2.34 2.64
C ILE A 151 5.81 1.93 1.17
N PHE A 152 5.88 0.62 0.94
CA PHE A 152 5.75 -0.01 -0.37
C PHE A 152 4.39 -0.66 -0.51
N THR A 153 3.76 -0.47 -1.66
CA THR A 153 2.40 -0.91 -1.99
C THR A 153 2.39 -1.88 -3.18
N PRO A 154 2.70 -3.18 -2.96
CA PRO A 154 2.96 -4.13 -4.05
C PRO A 154 1.73 -4.51 -4.88
N SER A 155 0.55 -4.02 -4.51
CA SER A 155 -0.73 -4.26 -5.16
C SER A 155 -1.08 -3.24 -6.26
N ALA A 156 -0.46 -2.05 -6.24
CA ALA A 156 -0.80 -0.94 -7.12
C ALA A 156 0.13 -0.88 -8.34
N LEU A 157 0.06 -1.90 -9.19
CA LEU A 157 0.98 -2.10 -10.32
C LEU A 157 0.31 -1.88 -11.69
N LEU A 158 -0.91 -1.32 -11.71
CA LEU A 158 -1.62 -1.00 -12.96
C LEU A 158 -1.74 0.51 -13.13
N TRP A 159 -1.43 1.01 -14.31
CA TRP A 159 -1.52 2.41 -14.69
C TRP A 159 -2.91 2.79 -15.21
N ASP A 160 -3.59 3.71 -14.51
CA ASP A 160 -4.77 4.40 -15.02
C ASP A 160 -4.33 5.63 -15.83
N ALA A 161 -4.42 5.53 -17.15
CA ALA A 161 -4.02 6.60 -18.07
C ALA A 161 -4.90 7.86 -17.97
N ASP A 162 -6.17 7.71 -17.58
CA ASP A 162 -7.10 8.85 -17.48
C ASP A 162 -6.78 9.67 -16.23
N LYS A 163 -6.52 8.98 -15.11
CA LYS A 163 -6.19 9.60 -13.83
C LYS A 163 -4.69 9.84 -13.63
N LYS A 164 -3.84 9.32 -14.51
CA LYS A 164 -2.37 9.33 -14.42
C LYS A 164 -1.82 8.86 -13.07
N VAL A 165 -2.32 7.73 -12.57
CA VAL A 165 -1.88 7.17 -11.28
C VAL A 165 -1.87 5.64 -11.30
N PRO A 166 -1.01 5.00 -10.49
CA PRO A 166 -1.08 3.57 -10.27
C PRO A 166 -2.33 3.18 -9.44
N ARG A 167 -2.88 2.01 -9.74
CA ARG A 167 -4.10 1.45 -9.14
C ARG A 167 -3.94 -0.05 -8.93
N THR A 168 -4.78 -0.59 -8.05
CA THR A 168 -4.93 -2.03 -7.85
C THR A 168 -5.84 -2.64 -8.92
N ILE A 169 -5.78 -3.97 -9.06
CA ILE A 169 -6.73 -4.73 -9.89
C ILE A 169 -8.17 -4.44 -9.45
N SER A 170 -8.45 -4.46 -8.13
CA SER A 170 -9.79 -4.21 -7.58
C SER A 170 -10.33 -2.82 -7.92
N SER A 171 -9.47 -1.80 -7.88
CA SER A 171 -9.86 -0.44 -8.28
C SER A 171 -10.24 -0.38 -9.75
N PHE A 172 -9.44 -1.03 -10.63
CA PHE A 172 -9.75 -1.13 -12.05
C PHE A 172 -11.07 -1.83 -12.33
N THR A 173 -11.28 -3.01 -11.75
CA THR A 173 -12.48 -3.82 -12.00
C THR A 173 -13.74 -3.14 -11.44
N SER A 174 -13.65 -2.41 -10.32
CA SER A 174 -14.78 -1.69 -9.73
C SER A 174 -15.37 -0.61 -10.66
N THR A 175 -14.54 -0.03 -11.52
CA THR A 175 -14.96 0.99 -12.48
C THR A 175 -15.42 0.39 -13.82
N GLY A 176 -15.45 -0.93 -13.93
CA GLY A 176 -15.80 -1.65 -15.16
C GLY A 176 -14.76 -1.48 -16.27
N LYS A 177 -13.56 -0.97 -15.97
CA LYS A 177 -12.47 -0.85 -16.94
C LYS A 177 -11.86 -2.24 -17.20
N HIS A 178 -11.68 -2.59 -18.47
CA HIS A 178 -10.94 -3.78 -18.85
C HIS A 178 -9.44 -3.52 -18.75
N ILE A 179 -8.72 -4.41 -18.05
CA ILE A 179 -7.26 -4.36 -17.97
C ILE A 179 -6.67 -4.81 -19.30
N THR A 180 -5.91 -3.94 -19.95
CA THR A 180 -5.21 -4.22 -21.20
C THR A 180 -3.70 -4.12 -21.03
N LYS A 181 -2.94 -4.53 -22.06
CA LYS A 181 -1.46 -4.40 -22.05
C LYS A 181 -0.97 -2.97 -21.78
N LYS A 182 -1.75 -1.94 -22.15
CA LYS A 182 -1.40 -0.52 -21.93
C LYS A 182 -1.47 -0.09 -20.46
N ASN A 183 -2.15 -0.87 -19.61
CA ASN A 183 -2.25 -0.60 -18.18
C ASN A 183 -1.07 -1.17 -17.40
N TYR A 184 -0.25 -2.04 -17.98
CA TYR A 184 0.92 -2.55 -17.29
C TYR A 184 2.03 -1.52 -17.32
N ILE A 185 2.70 -1.35 -16.18
CA ILE A 185 3.82 -0.42 -16.02
C ILE A 185 5.07 -1.14 -16.54
N PRO A 186 5.67 -0.73 -17.67
CA PRO A 186 6.72 -1.52 -18.33
C PRO A 186 7.98 -1.70 -17.48
N SER A 187 8.27 -0.75 -16.60
CA SER A 187 9.43 -0.76 -15.71
C SER A 187 9.33 -1.80 -14.58
N ILE A 188 8.13 -2.31 -14.29
CA ILE A 188 7.86 -3.20 -13.17
C ILE A 188 7.15 -4.47 -13.67
N LYS A 189 7.82 -5.61 -13.54
CA LYS A 189 7.31 -6.89 -14.04
C LYS A 189 6.45 -7.64 -13.04
N SER A 190 6.70 -7.44 -11.75
CA SER A 190 6.01 -8.16 -10.68
C SER A 190 6.08 -7.39 -9.35
N PRO A 191 5.30 -7.79 -8.33
CA PRO A 191 5.43 -7.31 -6.96
C PRO A 191 6.85 -7.45 -6.38
N GLU A 192 7.54 -8.55 -6.67
CA GLU A 192 8.93 -8.81 -6.24
C GLU A 192 9.90 -7.81 -6.90
N ASP A 193 9.75 -7.56 -8.20
CA ASP A 193 10.55 -6.60 -8.94
C ASP A 193 10.33 -5.16 -8.42
N TYR A 194 9.08 -4.81 -8.09
CA TYR A 194 8.73 -3.54 -7.45
C TYR A 194 9.41 -3.36 -6.10
N VAL A 195 9.29 -4.34 -5.20
CA VAL A 195 9.89 -4.26 -3.86
C VAL A 195 11.41 -4.21 -3.96
N THR A 196 12.01 -5.03 -4.82
CA THR A 196 13.47 -5.09 -4.99
C THR A 196 14.03 -3.76 -5.47
N LYS A 197 13.51 -3.23 -6.60
CA LYS A 197 13.96 -1.94 -7.15
C LYS A 197 13.72 -0.78 -6.19
N GLY A 198 12.58 -0.82 -5.50
CA GLY A 198 12.19 0.21 -4.56
C GLY A 198 13.07 0.26 -3.32
N ILE A 199 13.33 -0.89 -2.70
CA ILE A 199 14.23 -0.95 -1.55
C ILE A 199 15.65 -0.57 -1.99
N ASP A 200 16.13 -1.08 -3.13
CA ASP A 200 17.47 -0.73 -3.62
C ASP A 200 17.64 0.78 -3.84
N TYR A 201 16.65 1.45 -4.46
CA TYR A 201 16.63 2.90 -4.63
C TYR A 201 16.64 3.64 -3.28
N ILE A 202 15.80 3.22 -2.34
CA ILE A 202 15.75 3.83 -1.01
C ILE A 202 17.10 3.67 -0.30
N LEU A 203 17.68 2.47 -0.35
CA LEU A 203 18.93 2.17 0.34
C LEU A 203 20.15 2.85 -0.28
N SER A 204 20.12 3.16 -1.58
CA SER A 204 21.17 3.94 -2.26
C SER A 204 21.14 5.42 -1.92
N GLU A 205 19.95 5.97 -1.62
CA GLU A 205 19.76 7.41 -1.39
C GLU A 205 19.74 7.78 0.11
N CYS A 206 19.33 6.88 0.99
CA CYS A 206 19.18 7.18 2.41
C CYS A 206 20.52 7.20 3.18
N GLN A 207 20.64 8.13 4.11
CA GLN A 207 21.80 8.23 5.02
C GLN A 207 21.61 7.45 6.34
N ALA A 208 20.51 6.73 6.51
CA ALA A 208 20.16 6.02 7.73
C ALA A 208 21.19 4.94 8.09
N SER A 209 21.78 5.01 9.27
CA SER A 209 22.75 3.98 9.72
C SER A 209 22.09 2.65 10.09
N LYS A 210 20.80 2.68 10.44
CA LYS A 210 20.02 1.52 10.85
C LYS A 210 18.71 1.45 10.08
N ILE A 211 18.40 0.25 9.57
CA ILE A 211 17.19 -0.04 8.82
C ILE A 211 16.35 -1.05 9.59
N TYR A 212 15.08 -0.73 9.78
CA TYR A 212 14.08 -1.59 10.40
C TYR A 212 13.10 -2.00 9.32
N TYR A 213 12.78 -3.28 9.24
CA TYR A 213 11.85 -3.77 8.23
C TYR A 213 10.57 -4.28 8.88
N ILE A 214 9.44 -3.99 8.24
CA ILE A 214 8.12 -4.49 8.61
C ILE A 214 7.52 -5.09 7.34
N GLY A 215 7.17 -6.36 7.36
CA GLY A 215 6.44 -7.02 6.29
C GLY A 215 5.15 -7.63 6.82
N ALA A 216 4.05 -7.50 6.09
CA ALA A 216 2.75 -8.04 6.49
C ALA A 216 2.13 -8.92 5.41
N GLU A 217 1.65 -10.11 5.79
CA GLU A 217 1.04 -11.12 4.90
C GLU A 217 1.91 -11.35 3.65
N TYR A 218 1.38 -11.17 2.45
CA TYR A 218 2.17 -11.29 1.21
C TYR A 218 3.34 -10.28 1.15
N GLY A 219 3.23 -9.12 1.79
CA GLY A 219 4.36 -8.19 1.94
C GLY A 219 5.51 -8.76 2.78
N SER A 220 5.22 -9.65 3.75
CA SER A 220 6.24 -10.36 4.52
C SER A 220 7.01 -11.33 3.63
N GLN A 221 6.33 -12.00 2.71
CA GLN A 221 6.96 -12.89 1.74
C GLN A 221 7.91 -12.14 0.82
N LEU A 222 7.45 -11.02 0.24
CA LEU A 222 8.29 -10.18 -0.63
C LEU A 222 9.53 -9.66 0.12
N LEU A 223 9.35 -9.23 1.37
CA LEU A 223 10.45 -8.78 2.23
C LEU A 223 11.44 -9.91 2.51
N ASN A 224 10.96 -11.09 2.88
CA ASN A 224 11.81 -12.25 3.16
C ASN A 224 12.62 -12.66 1.93
N THR A 225 11.98 -12.75 0.75
CA THR A 225 12.68 -13.08 -0.50
C THR A 225 13.78 -12.06 -0.82
N TYR A 226 13.50 -10.77 -0.63
CA TYR A 226 14.49 -9.71 -0.84
C TYR A 226 15.66 -9.81 0.15
N LEU A 227 15.37 -9.95 1.44
CA LEU A 227 16.39 -10.04 2.49
C LEU A 227 17.23 -11.32 2.37
N ASP A 228 16.62 -12.48 2.10
CA ASP A 228 17.33 -13.75 1.91
C ASP A 228 18.37 -13.64 0.79
N THR A 229 17.97 -13.05 -0.33
CA THR A 229 18.84 -12.87 -1.51
C THR A 229 19.97 -11.86 -1.26
N ASN A 230 19.73 -10.84 -0.43
CA ASN A 230 20.63 -9.69 -0.27
C ASN A 230 21.31 -9.62 1.11
N TRP A 231 21.14 -10.64 1.96
CA TRP A 231 21.43 -10.53 3.38
C TRP A 231 22.87 -10.10 3.69
N GLU A 232 23.85 -10.67 3.00
CA GLU A 232 25.27 -10.37 3.24
C GLU A 232 25.59 -8.88 3.07
N ARG A 233 24.93 -8.23 2.10
CA ARG A 233 25.06 -6.78 1.85
C ARG A 233 24.34 -5.94 2.91
N LEU A 234 23.21 -6.44 3.42
CA LEU A 234 22.26 -5.66 4.22
C LEU A 234 22.43 -5.84 5.73
N SER A 235 22.94 -6.99 6.16
CA SER A 235 22.98 -7.44 7.56
C SER A 235 23.58 -6.41 8.51
N SER A 236 24.64 -5.71 8.09
CA SER A 236 25.33 -4.69 8.89
C SER A 236 24.47 -3.46 9.21
N ARG A 237 23.48 -3.13 8.37
CA ARG A 237 22.55 -2.01 8.57
C ARG A 237 21.20 -2.45 9.10
N THR A 238 20.84 -3.73 8.97
CA THR A 238 19.56 -4.26 9.45
C THR A 238 19.55 -4.32 10.98
N ALA A 239 18.71 -3.49 11.60
CA ALA A 239 18.55 -3.47 13.05
C ALA A 239 17.49 -4.46 13.53
N PHE A 240 16.38 -4.58 12.80
CA PHE A 240 15.27 -5.45 13.20
C PHE A 240 14.37 -5.80 12.01
N VAL A 241 13.69 -6.93 12.11
CA VAL A 241 12.67 -7.38 11.14
C VAL A 241 11.42 -7.79 11.93
N ILE A 242 10.26 -7.26 11.52
CA ILE A 242 8.94 -7.62 12.03
C ILE A 242 8.15 -8.25 10.90
N LEU A 243 7.65 -9.47 11.11
CA LEU A 243 6.83 -10.18 10.13
C LEU A 243 5.45 -10.44 10.74
N LEU A 244 4.44 -9.74 10.20
CA LEU A 244 3.05 -9.83 10.63
C LEU A 244 2.31 -10.82 9.75
N GLN A 245 1.65 -11.82 10.33
CA GLN A 245 0.96 -12.89 9.61
C GLN A 245 1.85 -13.50 8.51
N ASN A 246 3.07 -13.86 8.90
CA ASN A 246 4.08 -14.33 7.95
C ASN A 246 3.62 -15.59 7.22
N ILE A 247 3.64 -15.56 5.90
CA ILE A 247 3.25 -16.71 5.07
C ILE A 247 4.45 -17.50 4.50
N THR A 248 5.67 -17.01 4.66
CA THR A 248 6.89 -17.70 4.20
C THR A 248 7.34 -18.75 5.19
N SER A 249 7.55 -19.97 4.72
CA SER A 249 8.20 -21.02 5.49
C SER A 249 9.71 -20.84 5.52
N MET A 250 10.37 -21.17 6.64
CA MET A 250 11.85 -21.15 6.69
C MET A 250 12.50 -22.10 5.67
N PHE A 251 11.79 -23.14 5.21
CA PHE A 251 12.29 -24.05 4.18
C PHE A 251 12.38 -23.42 2.78
N GLU A 252 11.73 -22.28 2.58
CA GLU A 252 11.80 -21.50 1.33
C GLU A 252 12.99 -20.52 1.33
N LEU A 253 13.65 -20.35 2.48
CA LEU A 253 14.81 -19.46 2.63
C LEU A 253 16.11 -20.23 2.42
N SER A 254 17.07 -19.58 1.77
CA SER A 254 18.33 -20.19 1.34
C SER A 254 19.55 -19.67 2.10
N ASN A 255 19.49 -18.44 2.61
CA ASN A 255 20.60 -17.80 3.32
C ASN A 255 20.58 -18.19 4.81
N LYS A 256 21.56 -19.02 5.20
CA LYS A 256 21.70 -19.52 6.58
C LYS A 256 21.87 -18.39 7.60
N SER A 257 22.67 -17.38 7.30
CA SER A 257 22.92 -16.24 8.19
C SER A 257 21.64 -15.43 8.44
N PHE A 258 20.80 -15.27 7.40
CA PHE A 258 19.51 -14.61 7.54
C PHE A 258 18.53 -15.44 8.37
N ILE A 259 18.46 -16.75 8.12
CA ILE A 259 17.63 -17.67 8.91
C ILE A 259 18.05 -17.63 10.39
N GLU A 260 19.35 -17.66 10.69
CA GLU A 260 19.86 -17.53 12.05
C GLU A 260 19.50 -16.17 12.68
N PHE A 261 19.54 -15.09 11.91
CA PHE A 261 19.10 -13.78 12.37
C PHE A 261 17.61 -13.79 12.72
N LEU A 262 16.76 -14.35 11.86
CA LEU A 262 15.32 -14.44 12.09
C LEU A 262 15.02 -15.20 13.39
N LEU A 263 15.72 -16.30 13.66
CA LEU A 263 15.54 -17.10 14.87
C LEU A 263 15.93 -16.37 16.17
N LYS A 264 16.82 -15.36 16.09
CA LYS A 264 17.34 -14.65 17.26
C LYS A 264 16.66 -13.31 17.52
N VAL A 265 16.27 -12.61 16.45
CA VAL A 265 15.95 -11.16 16.50
C VAL A 265 14.61 -10.84 15.85
N CYS A 266 13.96 -11.76 15.14
CA CYS A 266 12.65 -11.47 14.51
C CYS A 266 11.49 -11.66 15.50
N ILE A 267 10.47 -10.82 15.38
CA ILE A 267 9.17 -11.03 16.03
C ILE A 267 8.18 -11.52 14.97
N PHE A 268 7.59 -12.68 15.23
CA PHE A 268 6.44 -13.21 14.49
C PHE A 268 5.17 -12.83 15.26
N ILE A 269 4.30 -12.04 14.64
CA ILE A 269 3.00 -11.61 15.21
C ILE A 269 1.86 -12.12 14.33
#